data_AF-A0A351Q6I1-F1
#
_entry.id   AF-A0A351Q6I1-F1
#
_cell.length_a   1.000
_cell.length_b   1.000
_cell.length_c   1.000
_cell.angle_alpha   90.00
_cell.angle_beta   90.00
_cell.angle_gamma   90.00
#
_symmetry.space_group_name_H-M   'P 1'
#
loop_
_entity.id
_entity.type
_entity.pdbx_description
1 polymer ?
#
loop_
_entity_poly.entity_id
_entity_poly.type
_entity_poly.pdbx_seq_one_letter_code
_entity_poly.pdbx_strand_id
1 'polypeptide(L)' 'MLRTSLIIIVALFIYLLSWPVAIDPKRWDAPTDAGLVGDFAANNVLDNVEIIELGDTHGPEGLALIDGEVYMATR' A
#
# COMPACT_ATOMS: atom_id res chain seq x y z
N MET A 1 37.66 -21.42 -34.64
CA MET A 1 36.64 -21.23 -33.59
C MET A 1 37.21 -20.53 -32.36
N LEU A 2 38.26 -21.03 -31.70
CA LEU A 2 38.82 -20.37 -30.50
C LEU A 2 39.38 -18.95 -30.77
N ARG A 3 40.11 -18.75 -31.87
CA ARG A 3 40.68 -17.43 -32.25
C ARG A 3 39.61 -16.37 -32.51
N THR A 4 38.54 -16.75 -33.21
CA THR A 4 37.42 -15.86 -33.52
C THR A 4 36.64 -15.50 -32.26
N SER A 5 36.40 -16.45 -31.36
CA SER A 5 35.75 -16.19 -30.08
C SER A 5 36.57 -15.24 -29.19
N LEU A 6 37.90 -15.42 -29.15
CA LEU A 6 38.78 -14.54 -28.38
C LEU A 6 38.73 -13.08 -28.87
N ILE A 7 38.72 -12.88 -30.19
CA ILE A 7 38.61 -11.53 -30.79
C ILE A 7 37.28 -10.86 -30.41
N ILE A 8 36.18 -11.60 -30.46
CA ILE A 8 34.85 -11.08 -30.09
C ILE A 8 34.83 -10.67 -28.62
N ILE A 9 35.40 -11.51 -27.74
CA ILE A 9 35.47 -11.22 -26.30
C ILE A 9 36.28 -9.95 -26.04
N VAL A 10 37.44 -9.81 -26.67
CA VAL A 10 38.28 -8.61 -26.51
C VAL A 10 37.56 -7.35 -27.03
N ALA A 11 36.86 -7.44 -28.17
CA ALA A 11 36.08 -6.33 -28.70
C ALA A 11 34.94 -5.91 -27.77
N LEU A 12 34.25 -6.87 -27.13
CA LEU A 12 33.23 -6.62 -26.12
C LEU A 12 33.78 -5.90 -24.90
N PHE A 13 34.96 -6.31 -24.39
CA PHE A 13 35.59 -5.64 -23.27
C PHE A 13 35.99 -4.20 -23.61
N ILE A 14 36.57 -3.96 -24.79
CA ILE A 14 36.90 -2.61 -25.26
C ILE A 14 35.64 -1.75 -25.31
N TYR A 15 34.55 -2.30 -25.86
CA TYR A 15 33.27 -1.60 -25.95
C TYR A 15 32.71 -1.24 -24.58
N LEU A 16 32.62 -2.19 -23.65
CA LEU A 16 32.08 -1.95 -22.30
C LEU A 16 32.94 -0.98 -21.48
N LEU A 17 34.26 -1.09 -21.58
CA LEU A 17 35.19 -0.19 -20.88
C LEU A 17 35.20 1.23 -21.49
N SER A 18 34.94 1.33 -22.79
CA SER A 18 34.83 2.61 -23.49
C SER A 18 33.40 3.15 -23.52
N TRP A 19 32.48 2.55 -22.76
CA TRP A 19 31.11 3.01 -22.62
C TRP A 19 30.87 3.71 -21.27
N PRO A 20 31.48 4.88 -20.99
CA PRO A 20 30.86 5.83 -20.08
C PRO A 20 29.76 6.56 -20.85
N VAL A 21 28.48 6.23 -20.59
CA VAL A 21 27.42 7.20 -20.91
C VAL A 21 27.64 8.34 -19.94
N ALA A 22 27.95 9.54 -20.45
CA ALA A 22 27.86 10.74 -19.65
C ALA A 22 26.39 10.91 -19.24
N ILE A 23 26.04 10.41 -18.07
CA ILE A 23 24.74 10.68 -17.44
C ILE A 23 24.96 11.95 -16.64
N ASP A 24 24.30 13.02 -17.05
CA ASP A 24 24.20 14.25 -16.28
C ASP A 24 23.13 14.05 -15.19
N PRO A 25 23.51 13.84 -13.92
CA PRO A 25 22.54 13.59 -12.86
C PRO A 25 21.73 14.86 -12.62
N LYS A 26 20.50 14.89 -13.15
CA LYS A 26 19.57 15.97 -12.85
C LYS A 26 19.00 15.78 -11.46
N ARG A 27 19.03 16.84 -10.66
CA ARG A 27 18.31 16.89 -9.39
C ARG A 27 16.83 16.70 -9.68
N TRP A 28 16.20 15.75 -8.99
CA TRP A 28 14.76 15.67 -8.94
C TRP A 28 14.26 16.66 -7.90
N ASP A 29 13.53 17.68 -8.36
CA ASP A 29 12.77 18.57 -7.49
C ASP A 29 11.37 17.98 -7.34
N ALA A 30 11.15 17.27 -6.24
CA ALA A 30 9.85 16.68 -5.95
C ALA A 30 8.79 17.79 -5.80
N PRO A 31 7.59 17.62 -6.37
CA PRO A 31 6.50 18.54 -6.13
C PRO A 31 6.11 18.50 -4.64
N THR A 32 5.59 19.61 -4.14
CA THR A 32 5.01 19.65 -2.79
C THR A 32 3.82 18.70 -2.73
N ASP A 33 3.80 17.84 -1.71
CA ASP A 33 2.68 16.94 -1.48
C ASP A 33 1.39 17.74 -1.21
N ALA A 34 0.28 17.29 -1.81
CA ALA A 34 -1.03 17.92 -1.63
C ALA A 34 -1.65 17.55 -0.27
N GLY A 35 -1.12 16.53 0.41
CA GLY A 35 -1.68 15.98 1.64
C GLY A 35 -2.92 15.12 1.38
N LEU A 36 -3.69 14.91 2.45
CA LEU A 36 -4.91 14.12 2.44
C LEU A 36 -6.07 14.94 1.87
N VAL A 37 -6.30 14.83 0.56
CA VAL A 37 -7.34 15.56 -0.19
C VAL A 37 -8.26 14.62 -0.98
N GLY A 38 -9.43 15.13 -1.40
CA GLY A 38 -10.41 14.37 -2.18
C GLY A 38 -10.95 13.18 -1.38
N ASP A 39 -10.87 11.99 -1.98
CA ASP A 39 -11.32 10.74 -1.36
C ASP A 39 -10.54 10.37 -0.08
N PHE A 40 -9.35 10.95 0.11
CA PHE A 40 -8.51 10.74 1.29
C PHE A 40 -8.66 11.84 2.34
N ALA A 41 -9.49 12.87 2.10
CA ALA A 41 -9.72 13.91 3.09
C ALA A 41 -10.32 13.33 4.38
N ALA A 42 -10.07 14.00 5.51
CA ALA A 42 -10.63 13.58 6.80
C ALA A 42 -12.16 13.50 6.73
N ASN A 43 -12.71 12.36 7.17
CA ASN A 43 -14.15 12.13 7.20
C ASN A 43 -14.70 12.40 8.60
N ASN A 44 -15.33 13.56 8.74
CA ASN A 44 -15.88 14.05 10.01
C ASN A 44 -17.41 13.83 10.12
N VAL A 45 -18.00 13.02 9.23
CA VAL A 45 -19.46 12.81 9.18
C VAL A 45 -20.01 12.27 10.50
N LEU A 46 -19.21 11.51 11.24
CA LEU A 46 -19.60 10.89 12.51
C LEU A 46 -19.06 11.63 13.75
N ASP A 47 -18.49 12.84 13.61
CA ASP A 47 -17.91 13.58 14.74
C ASP A 47 -18.94 13.90 15.84
N ASN A 48 -20.21 14.04 15.47
CA ASN A 48 -21.31 14.34 16.39
C ASN A 48 -22.22 13.13 16.61
N VAL A 49 -21.75 11.92 16.33
CA VAL A 49 -22.54 10.72 16.59
C VAL A 49 -22.75 10.58 18.10
N GLU A 50 -23.99 10.36 18.51
CA GLU A 50 -24.32 10.04 19.89
C GLU A 50 -24.12 8.54 20.10
N ILE A 51 -23.29 8.17 21.07
CA ILE A 51 -23.09 6.78 21.46
C ILE A 51 -24.10 6.47 22.58
N ILE A 52 -24.99 5.53 22.31
CA ILE A 52 -25.94 5.03 23.30
C ILE A 52 -25.36 3.77 23.93
N GLU A 53 -25.00 3.87 25.21
CA GLU A 53 -24.54 2.73 26.01
C GLU A 53 -25.73 1.80 26.32
N LEU A 54 -25.62 0.53 25.92
CA LEU A 54 -26.70 -0.45 26.06
C LEU A 54 -26.70 -1.18 27.43
N GLY A 55 -25.81 -0.78 28.36
CA GLY A 55 -25.72 -1.36 29.70
C GLY A 55 -25.18 -2.80 29.66
N ASP A 56 -25.82 -3.73 30.37
CA ASP A 56 -25.34 -5.12 30.52
C ASP A 56 -25.58 -6.02 29.29
N THR A 57 -26.09 -5.48 28.19
CA THR A 57 -26.21 -6.23 26.94
C THR A 57 -24.84 -6.36 26.26
N HIS A 58 -24.10 -7.38 26.66
CA HIS A 58 -22.82 -7.78 26.08
C HIS A 58 -23.00 -9.13 25.39
N GLY A 59 -22.75 -9.20 24.09
CA GLY A 59 -22.87 -10.45 23.34
C GLY A 59 -22.83 -10.24 21.83
N PRO A 60 -22.88 -11.35 21.05
CA PRO A 60 -23.03 -11.27 19.61
C PRO A 60 -24.35 -10.58 19.26
N GLU A 61 -24.33 -9.58 18.37
CA GLU A 61 -25.48 -8.72 18.02
C GLU A 61 -26.74 -9.52 17.62
N GLY A 62 -26.57 -10.71 17.04
CA GLY A 62 -27.66 -11.60 16.63
C GLY A 62 -28.08 -12.67 17.65
N LEU A 63 -27.58 -12.63 18.89
CA LEU A 63 -27.84 -13.64 19.91
C LEU A 63 -28.31 -13.02 21.23
N ALA A 64 -29.39 -13.57 21.80
CA ALA A 64 -29.90 -13.19 23.11
C ALA A 64 -30.07 -14.41 24.02
N LEU A 65 -29.69 -14.27 25.29
CA LEU A 65 -29.97 -15.26 26.34
C LEU A 65 -31.09 -14.72 27.22
N ILE A 66 -32.26 -15.36 27.19
CA ILE A 66 -33.43 -14.98 27.99
C ILE A 66 -33.88 -16.24 28.72
N ASP A 67 -33.93 -16.18 30.05
CA ASP A 67 -34.38 -17.29 30.91
C ASP A 67 -33.68 -18.64 30.66
N GLY A 68 -32.41 -18.62 30.24
CA GLY A 68 -31.62 -19.81 29.95
C GLY A 68 -31.75 -20.35 28.52
N GLU A 69 -32.61 -19.73 27.70
CA GLU A 69 -32.81 -20.09 26.30
C GLU A 69 -32.06 -19.12 25.36
N VAL A 70 -31.49 -19.68 24.29
CA VAL A 70 -30.72 -18.91 23.29
C VAL A 70 -31.59 -18.60 22.08
N TYR A 71 -31.75 -17.31 21.79
CA TYR A 71 -32.47 -16.80 20.63
C TYR A 71 -31.48 -16.31 19.58
N MET A 72 -31.72 -16.63 18.31
CA MET A 72 -30.86 -16.25 17.19
C MET A 72 -31.68 -15.60 16.08
N ALA A 73 -31.17 -14.50 15.52
CA ALA A 73 -31.75 -13.92 14.30
C ALA A 73 -31.57 -14.90 13.12
N THR A 74 -32.67 -15.29 12.47
CA THR A 74 -32.62 -16.00 11.19
C THR A 74 -32.66 -15.02 10.02
N ARG A 75 -32.00 -15.38 8.92
CA ARG A 75 -32.17 -14.73 7.62
C ARG A 75 -33.53 -15.04 7.02
#